data_AF-A0A1S9CMK1-F1
#
_entry.id   AF-A0A1S9CMK1-F1
#
_cell.length_a   1.000
_cell.length_b   1.000
_cell.length_c   1.000
_cell.angle_alpha   90.00
_cell.angle_beta   90.00
_cell.angle_gamma   90.00
#
_symmetry.space_group_name_H-M   'P 1'
#
loop_
_entity.id
_entity.type
_entity.pdbx_description
1 polymer ?
#
loop_
_entity_poly.entity_id
_entity_poly.type
_entity_poly.pdbx_seq_one_letter_code
_entity_poly.pdbx_strand_id
1 'polypeptide(L)'
;MSDNVTQKHKKARIFRDFLISQNNEKMFKEEEVDNAILFRSVYKVKEDDKKQFMLIFNDSVYITMQSLVVRDIPEDKREHMLRIVNQVQYEYPTVKYVITPEGHLMTSMTFHGTENTLDPATILMCSLEFFKVLTTNHYDRFLAVLA
;
A
#
# COMPACT_ATOMS: atom_id res chain seq x y z
N MET A 1 35.19 11.56 6.23
CA MET A 1 33.83 11.17 6.65
C MET A 1 32.85 11.68 5.60
N SER A 2 32.56 10.90 4.56
CA SER A 2 31.55 11.28 3.55
C SER A 2 30.92 10.10 2.80
N ASP A 3 31.42 8.87 2.96
CA ASP A 3 30.92 7.73 2.16
C ASP A 3 29.67 7.03 2.74
N ASN A 4 29.24 7.39 3.96
CA ASN A 4 28.09 6.74 4.61
C ASN A 4 26.73 7.34 4.22
N VAL A 5 26.68 8.51 3.58
CA VAL A 5 25.41 9.15 3.18
C VAL A 5 24.94 8.60 1.83
N THR A 6 25.85 8.11 0.99
CA THR A 6 25.57 7.65 -0.38
C THR A 6 25.02 6.22 -0.47
N GLN A 7 25.01 5.42 0.61
CA GLN A 7 24.62 4.00 0.57
C GLN A 7 23.19 3.70 1.03
N LYS A 8 22.52 4.60 1.77
CA LYS A 8 21.18 4.34 2.31
C LYS A 8 20.10 4.36 1.23
N HIS A 9 19.10 3.48 1.38
CA HIS A 9 17.86 3.47 0.59
C HIS A 9 18.03 3.35 -0.93
N LYS A 10 19.02 2.58 -1.40
CA LYS A 10 19.25 2.31 -2.83
C LYS A 10 18.00 1.87 -3.59
N LYS A 11 17.17 1.00 -2.99
CA LYS A 11 15.90 0.56 -3.60
C LYS A 11 14.94 1.72 -3.87
N ALA A 12 14.85 2.67 -2.94
CA ALA A 12 14.02 3.86 -3.12
C ALA A 12 14.53 4.72 -4.28
N ARG A 13 15.85 4.84 -4.45
CA ARG A 13 16.44 5.54 -5.61
C ARG A 13 16.08 4.87 -6.93
N ILE A 14 16.25 3.56 -7.03
CA ILE A 14 15.88 2.80 -8.23
C ILE A 14 14.40 3.00 -8.57
N PHE A 15 13.52 2.96 -7.56
CA PHE A 15 12.10 3.23 -7.77
C PHE A 15 11.83 4.67 -8.25
N ARG A 16 12.49 5.67 -7.66
CA ARG A 16 12.37 7.07 -8.08
C ARG A 16 12.85 7.29 -9.51
N ASP A 17 14.01 6.74 -9.87
CA ASP A 17 14.58 6.87 -11.21
C ASP A 17 13.65 6.22 -12.25
N PHE A 18 13.04 5.09 -11.89
CA PHE A 18 11.98 4.50 -12.69
C PHE A 18 10.79 5.46 -12.86
N LEU A 19 10.26 6.06 -11.80
CA LEU A 19 9.15 7.02 -11.91
C LEU A 19 9.49 8.21 -12.83
N ILE A 20 10.69 8.77 -12.70
CA ILE A 20 11.18 9.85 -13.56
C ILE A 20 11.24 9.39 -15.03
N SER A 21 11.78 8.20 -15.29
CA SER A 21 11.87 7.65 -16.65
C SER A 21 10.50 7.46 -17.33
N GLN A 22 9.43 7.33 -16.53
CA GLN A 22 8.06 7.17 -16.99
C GLN A 22 7.25 8.49 -16.94
N ASN A 23 7.87 9.62 -16.63
CA ASN A 23 7.20 10.91 -16.39
C ASN A 23 6.08 10.84 -15.32
N ASN A 24 6.29 10.01 -14.30
CA ASN A 24 5.33 9.73 -13.22
C ASN A 24 5.83 10.23 -11.85
N GLU A 25 6.86 11.07 -11.80
CA GLU A 25 7.48 11.56 -10.56
C GLU A 25 6.51 12.38 -9.70
N LYS A 26 5.49 12.99 -10.31
CA LYS A 26 4.44 13.76 -9.61
C LYS A 26 3.35 12.90 -9.00
N MET A 27 3.32 11.59 -9.28
CA MET A 27 2.33 10.67 -8.76
C MET A 27 2.48 10.45 -7.25
N PHE A 28 3.69 10.63 -6.72
CA PHE A 28 4.02 10.36 -5.33
C PHE A 28 4.56 11.61 -4.64
N LYS A 29 4.12 11.84 -3.40
CA LYS A 29 4.85 12.66 -2.45
C LYS A 29 5.84 11.77 -1.73
N GLU A 30 7.12 12.12 -1.83
CA GLU A 30 8.19 11.40 -1.15
C GLU A 30 8.44 11.98 0.25
N GLU A 31 8.76 11.11 1.21
CA GLU A 31 9.15 11.49 2.56
C GLU A 31 10.17 10.50 3.14
N GLU A 32 11.22 11.03 3.75
CA GLU A 32 12.20 10.23 4.51
C GLU A 32 11.80 10.20 5.98
N VAL A 33 11.77 8.99 6.55
CA VAL A 33 11.55 8.73 7.98
C VAL A 33 12.69 7.85 8.49
N ASP A 34 13.00 7.88 9.79
CA ASP A 34 14.15 7.23 10.46
C ASP A 34 14.96 6.19 9.65
N ASN A 35 14.33 5.10 9.22
CA ASN A 35 14.96 3.99 8.50
C ASN A 35 14.27 3.63 7.16
N ALA A 36 13.48 4.53 6.57
CA ALA A 36 12.75 4.26 5.34
C ALA A 36 12.46 5.51 4.49
N ILE A 37 12.28 5.30 3.19
CA ILE A 37 11.67 6.25 2.27
C ILE A 37 10.24 5.82 1.97
N LEU A 38 9.32 6.77 2.09
CA LEU A 38 7.90 6.61 1.84
C LEU A 38 7.53 7.31 0.54
N PHE A 39 6.91 6.59 -0.39
CA PHE A 39 6.25 7.18 -1.56
C PHE A 39 4.75 7.16 -1.31
N ARG A 40 4.17 8.30 -0.92
CA ARG A 40 2.75 8.44 -0.60
C ARG A 40 1.97 8.87 -1.84
N SER A 41 0.83 8.26 -2.10
CA SER A 41 -0.08 8.65 -3.17
C SER A 41 -1.54 8.44 -2.75
N VAL A 42 -2.45 8.79 -3.66
CA VAL A 42 -3.89 8.75 -3.44
C VAL A 42 -4.54 8.05 -4.63
N TYR A 43 -5.40 7.08 -4.34
CA TYR A 43 -6.21 6.40 -5.35
C TYR A 43 -7.69 6.73 -5.15
N LYS A 44 -8.39 7.07 -6.24
CA LYS A 44 -9.84 7.33 -6.22
C LYS A 44 -10.59 6.00 -6.30
N VAL A 45 -11.24 5.58 -5.20
CA VAL A 45 -12.00 4.32 -5.14
C VAL A 45 -13.49 4.52 -5.41
N LYS A 46 -14.02 5.73 -5.18
CA LYS A 46 -15.36 6.16 -5.59
C LYS A 46 -15.33 7.64 -5.98
N GLU A 47 -16.45 8.18 -6.45
CA GLU A 47 -16.54 9.59 -6.87
C GLU A 47 -16.04 10.56 -5.79
N ASP A 48 -16.49 10.34 -4.56
CA ASP A 48 -16.17 11.18 -3.38
C ASP A 48 -15.26 10.51 -2.36
N ASP A 49 -14.63 9.37 -2.71
CA ASP A 49 -13.79 8.63 -1.79
C ASP A 49 -12.41 8.31 -2.38
N LYS A 50 -11.40 8.70 -1.63
CA LYS A 50 -9.99 8.60 -1.99
C LYS A 50 -9.24 7.87 -0.88
N LYS A 51 -8.50 6.83 -1.24
CA LYS A 51 -7.65 6.08 -0.31
C LYS A 51 -6.20 6.50 -0.47
N GLN A 52 -5.60 6.94 0.62
CA GLN A 52 -4.18 7.17 0.68
C GLN A 52 -3.46 5.84 0.77
N PHE A 53 -2.34 5.72 0.06
CA PHE A 53 -1.47 4.57 0.16
C PHE A 53 -0.01 5.01 0.14
N MET A 54 0.86 4.15 0.65
CA MET A 54 2.29 4.40 0.66
C MET A 54 3.06 3.15 0.29
N LEU A 55 4.11 3.34 -0.51
CA LEU A 55 5.16 2.35 -0.72
C LEU A 55 6.32 2.67 0.22
N ILE A 56 6.71 1.69 1.03
CA ILE A 56 7.68 1.82 2.10
C ILE A 56 8.93 1.07 1.70
N PHE A 57 10.02 1.81 1.50
CA PHE A 57 11.33 1.28 1.14
C PHE A 57 12.29 1.47 2.31
N ASN A 58 12.68 0.38 2.96
CA ASN A 58 13.75 0.36 3.95
C ASN A 58 14.94 -0.46 3.43
N ASP A 59 15.96 -0.64 4.27
CA ASP A 59 17.19 -1.35 3.91
C ASP A 59 17.06 -2.89 3.98
N SER A 60 15.89 -3.43 4.36
CA SER A 60 15.62 -4.87 4.30
C SER A 60 15.37 -5.34 2.86
N VAL A 61 15.18 -6.65 2.63
CA VAL A 61 14.76 -7.16 1.30
C VAL A 61 13.29 -6.87 0.97
N TYR A 62 12.49 -6.47 1.98
CA TYR A 62 11.06 -6.25 1.83
C TYR A 62 10.73 -4.82 1.41
N ILE A 63 9.65 -4.67 0.68
CA ILE A 63 9.03 -3.39 0.31
C ILE A 63 7.54 -3.57 0.58
N THR A 64 6.92 -2.63 1.26
CA THR A 64 5.53 -2.79 1.67
C THR A 64 4.68 -1.68 1.08
N MET A 65 3.60 -2.05 0.41
CA MET A 65 2.48 -1.15 0.15
C MET A 65 1.52 -1.22 1.32
N GLN A 66 1.12 -0.08 1.87
CA GLN A 66 0.08 0.00 2.89
C GLN A 66 -0.98 1.04 2.52
N SER A 67 -2.24 0.77 2.87
CA SER A 67 -3.34 1.72 2.71
C SER A 67 -4.38 1.57 3.81
N LEU A 68 -4.93 2.71 4.23
CA LEU A 68 -6.13 2.76 5.06
C LEU A 68 -7.35 2.62 4.16
N VAL A 69 -8.17 1.59 4.39
CA VAL A 69 -9.36 1.27 3.58
C VAL A 69 -10.62 1.81 4.23
N VAL A 70 -10.83 1.47 5.51
CA VAL A 70 -11.92 2.00 6.34
C VAL A 70 -11.30 2.62 7.58
N ARG A 71 -11.71 3.86 7.89
CA ARG A 71 -11.24 4.56 9.08
C ARG A 71 -11.90 3.97 10.32
N ASP A 72 -13.20 4.07 10.49
CA ASP A 72 -13.82 3.71 11.77
C ASP A 72 -14.80 2.56 11.58
N ILE A 73 -14.47 1.38 12.12
CA ILE A 73 -15.38 0.24 12.21
C ILE A 73 -16.01 0.25 13.61
N PRO A 74 -17.34 0.42 13.72
CA PRO A 74 -18.04 0.32 15.00
C PRO A 74 -17.81 -1.05 15.66
N GLU A 75 -17.69 -1.07 16.99
CA GLU A 75 -17.37 -2.29 17.73
C GLU A 75 -18.43 -3.39 17.53
N ASP A 76 -19.71 -3.02 17.44
CA ASP A 76 -20.83 -3.93 17.16
C ASP A 76 -20.78 -4.51 15.73
N LYS A 77 -20.06 -3.87 14.81
CA LYS A 77 -19.86 -4.33 13.43
C LYS A 77 -18.53 -5.10 13.25
N ARG A 78 -17.64 -5.11 14.25
CA ARG A 78 -16.28 -5.66 14.15
C ARG A 78 -16.27 -7.13 13.75
N GLU A 79 -17.12 -7.96 14.37
CA GLU A 79 -17.18 -9.39 14.08
C GLU A 79 -17.69 -9.67 12.66
N HIS A 80 -18.68 -8.91 12.19
CA HIS A 80 -19.18 -9.03 10.83
C HIS A 80 -18.12 -8.60 9.81
N MET A 81 -17.42 -7.48 10.06
CA MET A 81 -16.33 -7.05 9.21
C MET A 81 -15.23 -8.11 9.10
N LEU A 82 -14.86 -8.77 10.20
CA LEU A 82 -13.88 -9.86 10.19
C LEU A 82 -14.31 -11.03 9.30
N ARG A 83 -15.60 -11.41 9.29
CA ARG A 83 -16.11 -12.46 8.39
C ARG A 83 -15.94 -12.07 6.92
N ILE A 84 -16.29 -10.84 6.56
CA ILE A 84 -16.14 -10.34 5.20
C ILE A 84 -14.67 -10.26 4.80
N VAL A 85 -13.80 -9.76 5.69
CA VAL A 85 -12.35 -9.72 5.48
C VAL A 85 -11.79 -11.12 5.22
N ASN A 86 -12.15 -12.11 6.03
CA ASN A 86 -11.68 -13.48 5.85
C ASN A 86 -12.14 -14.06 4.51
N GLN A 87 -13.38 -13.79 4.11
CA GLN A 87 -13.89 -14.23 2.83
C GLN A 87 -13.13 -13.57 1.66
N VAL A 88 -12.92 -12.25 1.71
CA VAL A 88 -12.16 -11.53 0.68
C VAL A 88 -10.73 -12.06 0.58
N GLN A 89 -10.05 -12.28 1.71
CA GLN A 89 -8.69 -12.82 1.69
C GLN A 89 -8.61 -14.26 1.16
N TYR A 90 -9.65 -15.07 1.39
CA TYR A 90 -9.73 -16.41 0.81
C TYR A 90 -9.89 -16.36 -0.72
N GLU A 91 -10.72 -15.43 -1.23
CA GLU A 91 -10.94 -15.23 -2.67
C GLU A 91 -9.72 -14.56 -3.34
N TYR A 92 -9.01 -13.68 -2.62
CA TYR A 92 -7.90 -12.86 -3.12
C TYR A 92 -6.68 -12.97 -2.19
N PRO A 93 -5.91 -14.07 -2.25
CA PRO A 93 -4.87 -14.39 -1.28
C PRO A 93 -3.61 -13.50 -1.36
N THR A 94 -3.49 -12.66 -2.39
CA THR A 94 -2.32 -11.82 -2.65
C THR A 94 -2.30 -10.54 -1.82
N VAL A 95 -3.39 -10.21 -1.13
CA VAL A 95 -3.52 -9.01 -0.30
C VAL A 95 -3.93 -9.36 1.12
N LYS A 96 -3.33 -8.69 2.09
CA LYS A 96 -3.64 -8.90 3.50
C LYS A 96 -4.40 -7.73 4.07
N TYR A 97 -5.54 -8.01 4.67
CA TYR A 97 -6.37 -7.07 5.42
C TYR A 97 -6.24 -7.33 6.92
N VAL A 98 -6.22 -6.26 7.70
CA VAL A 98 -6.17 -6.32 9.17
C VAL A 98 -7.09 -5.24 9.73
N ILE A 99 -7.88 -5.61 10.74
CA ILE A 99 -8.59 -4.63 11.58
C ILE A 99 -7.68 -4.29 12.75
N THR A 100 -7.26 -3.04 12.88
CA THR A 100 -6.38 -2.60 13.97
C THR A 100 -7.12 -2.61 15.32
N PRO A 101 -6.39 -2.51 16.45
CA PRO A 101 -7.01 -2.31 17.76
C PRO A 101 -7.94 -1.08 17.81
N GLU A 102 -7.61 -0.03 17.06
CA GLU A 102 -8.37 1.23 16.95
C GLU A 102 -9.60 1.12 16.03
N GLY A 103 -9.85 -0.06 15.44
CA GLY A 103 -11.01 -0.27 14.56
C GLY A 103 -10.80 0.19 13.12
N HIS A 104 -9.54 0.35 12.67
CA HIS A 104 -9.23 0.71 11.29
C HIS A 104 -9.08 -0.54 10.42
N LEU A 105 -9.68 -0.57 9.22
CA LEU A 105 -9.37 -1.59 8.22
C LEU A 105 -8.17 -1.12 7.40
N MET A 106 -7.05 -1.80 7.57
CA MET A 106 -5.84 -1.58 6.78
C MET A 106 -5.63 -2.73 5.80
N THR A 107 -5.02 -2.42 4.67
CA THR A 107 -4.51 -3.40 3.71
C THR A 107 -3.01 -3.26 3.54
N SER A 108 -2.35 -4.37 3.23
CA SER A 108 -0.94 -4.41 2.91
C SER A 108 -0.62 -5.42 1.81
N MET A 109 0.38 -5.07 1.00
CA MET A 109 1.03 -5.98 0.06
C MET A 109 2.54 -5.91 0.28
N THR A 110 3.21 -7.04 0.19
CA THR A 110 4.67 -7.12 0.34
C THR A 110 5.30 -7.56 -0.96
N PHE A 111 6.31 -6.82 -1.37
CA PHE A 111 7.20 -7.14 -2.47
C PHE A 111 8.58 -7.45 -1.92
N HIS A 112 9.39 -8.13 -2.73
CA HIS A 112 10.72 -8.55 -2.37
C HIS A 112 11.71 -8.12 -3.45
N GLY A 113 12.87 -7.63 -3.04
CA GLY A 113 13.92 -7.27 -3.97
C GLY A 113 15.13 -6.71 -3.25
N THR A 114 16.31 -7.03 -3.80
CA THR A 114 17.56 -6.35 -3.50
C THR A 114 17.75 -5.19 -4.49
N GLU A 115 18.80 -4.38 -4.32
CA GLU A 115 19.17 -3.36 -5.30
C GLU A 115 19.43 -3.91 -6.71
N ASN A 116 19.77 -5.19 -6.85
CA ASN A 116 20.09 -5.81 -8.13
C ASN A 116 18.90 -6.54 -8.77
N THR A 117 17.85 -6.83 -8.00
CA THR A 117 16.72 -7.66 -8.44
C THR A 117 15.38 -6.96 -8.33
N LEU A 118 15.38 -5.69 -7.90
CA LEU A 118 14.18 -4.91 -7.77
C LEU A 118 13.55 -4.69 -9.15
N ASP A 119 12.24 -4.95 -9.26
CA ASP A 119 11.43 -4.55 -10.41
C ASP A 119 10.43 -3.45 -9.99
N PRO A 120 10.78 -2.17 -10.19
CA PRO A 120 9.90 -1.04 -9.91
C PRO A 120 8.57 -1.08 -10.65
N ALA A 121 8.56 -1.59 -11.90
CA ALA A 121 7.37 -1.61 -12.73
C ALA A 121 6.33 -2.57 -12.14
N THR A 122 6.77 -3.77 -11.73
CA THR A 122 5.89 -4.74 -11.06
C THR A 122 5.32 -4.18 -9.76
N ILE A 123 6.13 -3.51 -8.93
CA ILE A 123 5.65 -2.91 -7.66
C ILE A 123 4.54 -1.90 -7.93
N LEU A 124 4.75 -0.99 -8.89
CA LEU A 124 3.77 0.03 -9.22
C LEU A 124 2.49 -0.59 -9.82
N MET A 125 2.64 -1.49 -10.79
CA MET A 125 1.53 -2.11 -11.49
C MET A 125 0.67 -2.98 -10.56
N CYS A 126 1.28 -3.81 -9.72
CA CYS A 126 0.55 -4.61 -8.74
C CYS A 126 -0.18 -3.73 -7.72
N SER A 127 0.43 -2.63 -7.28
CA SER A 127 -0.23 -1.69 -6.36
C SER A 127 -1.45 -1.03 -7.01
N LEU A 128 -1.33 -0.57 -8.25
CA LEU A 128 -2.44 0.02 -9.00
C LEU A 128 -3.54 -1.01 -9.31
N GLU A 129 -3.17 -2.22 -9.69
CA GLU A 129 -4.13 -3.29 -9.97
C GLU A 129 -4.91 -3.68 -8.72
N PHE A 130 -4.24 -3.76 -7.57
CA PHE A 130 -4.92 -3.93 -6.29
C PHE A 130 -6.01 -2.89 -6.07
N PHE A 131 -5.74 -1.60 -6.33
CA PHE A 131 -6.75 -0.56 -6.13
C PHE A 131 -7.94 -0.67 -7.09
N LYS A 132 -7.75 -1.19 -8.31
CA LYS A 132 -8.86 -1.53 -9.21
C LYS A 132 -9.71 -2.65 -8.64
N VAL A 133 -9.08 -3.72 -8.15
CA VAL A 133 -9.78 -4.85 -7.51
C VAL A 133 -10.48 -4.40 -6.23
N LEU A 134 -9.84 -3.57 -5.41
CA LEU A 134 -10.45 -2.96 -4.23
C LEU A 134 -11.73 -2.23 -4.62
N THR A 135 -11.66 -1.35 -5.62
CA THR A 135 -12.79 -0.55 -6.11
C THR A 135 -13.93 -1.42 -6.62
N THR A 136 -13.64 -2.46 -7.38
CA THR A 136 -14.64 -3.25 -8.10
C THR A 136 -15.23 -4.40 -7.30
N ASN A 137 -14.45 -5.02 -6.41
CA ASN A 137 -14.81 -6.31 -5.81
C ASN A 137 -14.86 -6.29 -4.28
N HIS A 138 -14.08 -5.44 -3.61
CA HIS A 138 -13.92 -5.51 -2.15
C HIS A 138 -14.65 -4.36 -1.44
N TYR A 139 -14.54 -3.15 -1.96
CA TYR A 139 -14.86 -1.94 -1.21
C TYR A 139 -16.34 -1.84 -0.86
N ASP A 140 -17.23 -2.17 -1.80
CA ASP A 140 -18.67 -2.18 -1.55
C ASP A 140 -19.10 -3.20 -0.50
N ARG A 141 -18.40 -4.32 -0.38
CA ARG A 141 -18.67 -5.34 0.65
C ARG A 141 -18.30 -4.81 2.04
N PHE A 142 -17.22 -4.06 2.16
CA PHE A 142 -16.86 -3.39 3.41
C PHE A 142 -17.87 -2.30 3.77
N LEU A 143 -18.29 -1.49 2.80
CA LEU A 143 -19.31 -0.45 3.02
C LEU A 143 -20.67 -1.04 3.41
N ALA A 144 -21.06 -2.18 2.85
CA ALA A 144 -22.30 -2.86 3.20
C ALA A 144 -22.36 -3.31 4.67
N VAL A 145 -21.21 -3.58 5.30
CA VAL A 145 -21.16 -3.86 6.74
C VAL A 145 -21.43 -2.61 7.57
N LEU A 146 -21.00 -1.44 7.09
CA LEU A 146 -21.09 -0.16 7.79
C LEU A 146 -22.45 0.54 7.62
N ALA A 147 -23.24 0.15 6.60
CA ALA A 147 -24.63 0.56 6.45
C ALA A 147 -25.51 -0.02 7.58
#